data_AF-A0A0Q6C2T6-F1
#
_entry.id   AF-A0A0Q6C2T6-F1
#
_cell.length_a   1.000
_cell.length_b   1.000
_cell.length_c   1.000
_cell.angle_alpha   90.00
_cell.angle_beta   90.00
_cell.angle_gamma   90.00
#
_symmetry.space_group_name_H-M   'P 1'
#
loop_
_entity.id
_entity.type
_entity.pdbx_description
1 polymer ?
#
loop_
_entity_poly.entity_id
_entity_poly.type
_entity_poly.pdbx_seq_one_letter_code
_entity_poly.pdbx_strand_id
1 'polypeptide(L)'
;MREFSARSPKILENGEAMQAGALASSLIRRAAGPRGHDEPLKALWHRLYEALRRRNDQWTERRVRALWAGEARRIEWDEIMDLVAVAELQEARRSHAEYVAETARVAALRVAAETLALGGADPACGRCDGPLAGARASPRDA
;
A
#
# COMPACT_ATOMS: atom_id res chain seq x y z
N MET A 1 35.38 -23.73 -27.76
CA MET A 1 34.25 -24.57 -28.24
C MET A 1 34.06 -25.73 -27.28
N ARG A 2 32.97 -25.73 -26.51
CA ARG A 2 32.45 -26.91 -25.79
C ARG A 2 30.93 -26.86 -25.90
N GLU A 3 30.36 -28.03 -26.13
CA GLU A 3 29.10 -28.24 -26.83
C GLU A 3 27.87 -27.85 -26.00
N PHE A 4 26.93 -27.18 -26.65
CA PHE A 4 25.53 -27.05 -26.25
C PHE A 4 24.90 -28.46 -26.30
N SER A 5 25.05 -29.23 -25.22
CA SER A 5 24.44 -30.57 -25.14
C SER A 5 22.94 -30.44 -24.84
N ALA A 6 22.18 -30.72 -25.89
CA ALA A 6 20.76 -30.98 -25.96
C ALA A 6 20.15 -31.67 -24.73
N ARG A 7 19.38 -30.89 -23.94
CA ARG A 7 18.14 -31.37 -23.32
C ARG A 7 17.07 -30.31 -23.54
N SER A 8 16.35 -30.44 -24.65
CA SER A 8 15.02 -29.83 -24.77
C SER A 8 14.04 -30.79 -24.09
N PRO A 9 13.46 -30.47 -22.92
CA PRO A 9 12.40 -31.28 -22.36
C PRO A 9 11.11 -30.83 -23.04
N LYS A 10 10.84 -31.36 -24.24
CA LYS A 10 9.47 -31.40 -24.73
C LYS A 10 8.80 -32.59 -24.04
N ILE A 11 7.57 -32.37 -23.55
CA ILE A 11 6.61 -33.41 -23.12
C ILE A 11 6.70 -33.82 -21.64
N LEU A 12 6.59 -32.86 -20.72
CA LEU A 12 5.94 -33.06 -19.41
C LEU A 12 4.90 -31.95 -19.08
N GLU A 13 4.66 -31.01 -19.99
CA GLU A 13 4.15 -29.67 -19.66
C GLU A 13 2.64 -29.53 -19.44
N ASN A 14 1.77 -30.48 -19.77
CA ASN A 14 0.32 -30.19 -19.80
C ASN A 14 -0.40 -30.18 -18.44
N GLY A 15 0.06 -30.98 -17.47
CA GLY A 15 -0.50 -30.97 -16.10
C GLY A 15 0.07 -29.84 -15.24
N GLU A 16 1.38 -29.60 -15.37
CA GLU A 16 2.09 -28.54 -14.67
C GLU A 16 1.82 -27.16 -15.26
N ALA A 17 1.58 -27.02 -16.58
CA ALA A 17 1.21 -25.72 -17.16
C ALA A 17 -0.17 -25.24 -16.69
N MET A 18 -1.11 -26.16 -16.44
CA MET A 18 -2.40 -25.80 -15.85
C MET A 18 -2.21 -25.26 -14.43
N GLN A 19 -1.27 -25.83 -13.68
CA GLN A 19 -0.90 -25.39 -12.33
C GLN A 19 -0.07 -24.10 -12.33
N ALA A 20 0.87 -23.95 -13.27
CA ALA A 20 1.74 -22.78 -13.44
C ALA A 20 0.95 -21.55 -13.92
N GLY A 21 0.00 -21.74 -14.85
CA GLY A 21 -0.90 -20.69 -15.30
C GLY A 21 -1.79 -20.17 -14.18
N ALA A 22 -2.35 -21.07 -13.38
CA ALA A 22 -3.14 -20.72 -12.19
C ALA A 22 -2.28 -20.01 -11.13
N LEU A 23 -1.08 -20.53 -10.86
CA LEU A 23 -0.13 -19.93 -9.93
C LEU A 23 0.26 -18.52 -10.38
N ALA A 24 0.67 -18.34 -11.63
CA ALA A 24 1.04 -17.03 -12.17
C ALA A 24 -0.13 -16.05 -12.15
N SER A 25 -1.35 -16.50 -12.46
CA SER A 25 -2.57 -15.69 -12.36
C SER A 25 -2.89 -15.26 -10.92
N SER A 26 -2.56 -16.10 -9.93
CA SER A 26 -2.70 -15.73 -8.51
C SER A 26 -1.59 -14.76 -8.07
N LEU A 27 -0.35 -15.01 -8.48
CA LEU A 27 0.81 -14.17 -8.15
C LEU A 27 0.71 -12.78 -8.78
N ILE A 28 0.24 -12.68 -10.02
CA ILE A 28 0.12 -11.40 -10.71
C ILE A 28 -0.92 -10.49 -10.06
N ARG A 29 -2.00 -11.07 -9.51
CA ARG A 29 -2.99 -10.34 -8.72
C ARG A 29 -2.43 -9.87 -7.39
N ARG A 30 -1.62 -10.71 -6.73
CA ARG A 30 -0.93 -10.35 -5.48
C ARG A 30 0.12 -9.26 -5.70
N ALA A 31 0.88 -9.36 -6.79
CA ALA A 31 1.90 -8.40 -7.21
C ALA A 31 1.32 -7.06 -7.68
N ALA A 32 0.10 -7.04 -8.19
CA ALA A 32 -0.59 -5.80 -8.56
C ALA A 32 -1.05 -4.99 -7.34
N GLY A 33 -1.29 -5.66 -6.21
CA GLY A 33 -1.79 -5.02 -4.99
C GLY A 33 -3.27 -4.64 -5.05
N PRO A 34 -3.78 -3.95 -4.00
CA PRO A 34 -5.19 -3.58 -3.93
C PRO A 34 -5.56 -2.54 -4.99
N ARG A 35 -6.73 -2.71 -5.62
CA ARG A 35 -7.30 -1.72 -6.55
C ARG A 35 -7.94 -0.58 -5.76
N GLY A 36 -7.57 0.67 -6.05
CA GLY A 36 -8.35 1.82 -5.61
C GLY A 36 -9.75 1.81 -6.23
N HIS A 37 -10.75 2.39 -5.55
CA HIS A 37 -12.15 2.39 -6.00
C HIS A 37 -12.30 2.86 -7.46
N ASP A 38 -11.60 3.94 -7.82
CA ASP A 38 -11.67 4.58 -9.15
C ASP A 38 -10.48 4.26 -10.05
N GLU A 39 -9.60 3.34 -9.64
CA GLU A 39 -8.39 3.09 -10.41
C GLU A 39 -8.68 2.22 -11.65
N PRO A 40 -8.40 2.71 -12.87
CA PRO A 40 -8.61 1.91 -14.08
C PRO A 40 -7.63 0.73 -14.12
N LEU A 41 -8.07 -0.41 -14.67
CA LEU A 41 -7.23 -1.62 -14.81
C LEU A 41 -5.91 -1.34 -15.54
N LYS A 42 -5.91 -0.41 -16.50
CA LYS A 42 -4.70 0.00 -17.22
C LYS A 42 -3.64 0.60 -16.30
N ALA A 43 -4.02 1.39 -15.30
CA ALA A 43 -3.08 1.96 -14.34
C ALA A 43 -2.43 0.87 -13.49
N LEU A 44 -3.23 -0.12 -13.06
CA LEU A 44 -2.76 -1.29 -12.33
C LEU A 44 -1.72 -2.07 -13.14
N TRP A 45 -2.02 -2.39 -14.40
CA TRP A 45 -1.10 -3.09 -15.29
C TRP A 45 0.18 -2.31 -15.53
N HIS A 46 0.09 -0.99 -15.68
CA HIS A 46 1.25 -0.14 -15.88
C HIS A 46 2.16 -0.13 -14.65
N ARG A 47 1.61 -0.02 -13.43
CA ARG A 47 2.40 -0.07 -12.19
C ARG A 47 3.11 -1.41 -12.03
N LEU A 48 2.40 -2.50 -12.32
CA LEU A 48 2.96 -3.84 -12.27
C LEU A 48 4.08 -4.02 -13.31
N TYR A 49 3.85 -3.58 -14.55
CA TYR A 49 4.85 -3.59 -15.61
C TYR A 49 6.11 -2.81 -15.20
N GLU A 50 5.96 -1.60 -14.65
CA GLU A 50 7.10 -0.81 -14.16
C GLU A 50 7.86 -1.50 -13.02
N ALA A 51 7.16 -2.23 -12.15
CA ALA A 51 7.80 -3.00 -11.08
C ALA A 51 8.58 -4.21 -11.61
N LEU A 52 8.02 -4.93 -12.59
CA LEU A 52 8.63 -6.10 -13.22
C LEU A 52 9.80 -5.71 -14.13
N ARG A 53 9.65 -4.64 -14.93
CA ARG A 53 10.69 -4.13 -15.83
C ARG A 53 11.96 -3.73 -15.08
N ARG A 54 11.84 -3.17 -13.88
CA ARG A 54 13.01 -2.84 -13.04
C ARG A 54 13.83 -4.07 -12.63
N ARG A 55 13.25 -5.27 -12.68
CA ARG A 55 13.96 -6.53 -12.42
C ARG A 55 14.49 -7.16 -13.69
N ASN A 56 13.68 -7.16 -14.74
CA ASN A 56 14.02 -7.81 -16.00
C ASN A 56 13.40 -7.05 -17.19
N ASP A 57 14.25 -6.66 -18.14
CA ASP A 57 13.86 -5.92 -19.35
C ASP A 57 13.08 -6.76 -20.37
N GLN A 58 12.96 -8.08 -20.17
CA GLN A 58 12.18 -8.96 -21.04
C GLN A 58 10.67 -8.80 -20.85
N TRP A 59 10.24 -8.22 -19.74
CA TRP A 59 8.83 -7.96 -19.48
C TRP A 59 8.28 -6.92 -20.45
N THR A 60 7.12 -7.21 -21.03
CA THR A 60 6.38 -6.26 -21.88
C THR A 60 4.97 -6.07 -21.34
N GLU A 61 4.36 -4.92 -21.58
CA GLU A 61 2.98 -4.68 -21.17
C GLU A 61 2.00 -5.72 -21.73
N ARG A 62 2.24 -6.18 -22.96
CA ARG A 62 1.42 -7.23 -23.60
C ARG A 62 1.51 -8.54 -22.82
N ARG A 63 2.72 -8.90 -22.37
CA ARG A 63 2.95 -10.13 -21.59
C ARG A 63 2.25 -10.08 -20.24
N VAL A 64 2.35 -8.96 -19.53
CA VAL A 64 1.65 -8.72 -18.26
C VAL A 64 0.13 -8.85 -18.44
N ARG A 65 -0.42 -8.27 -19.51
CA ARG A 65 -1.86 -8.39 -19.83
C ARG A 65 -2.27 -9.84 -20.13
N ALA A 66 -1.49 -10.57 -20.91
CA ALA A 66 -1.78 -11.96 -21.25
C ALA A 66 -1.76 -12.86 -20.01
N LEU A 67 -0.81 -12.65 -19.08
CA LEU A 67 -0.76 -13.36 -17.81
C LEU A 67 -1.92 -13.00 -16.90
N TRP A 68 -2.32 -11.72 -16.87
CA TRP A 68 -3.47 -11.26 -16.10
C TRP A 68 -4.78 -11.90 -16.56
N ALA A 69 -4.97 -12.02 -17.88
CA ALA A 69 -6.13 -12.65 -18.49
C ALA A 69 -6.09 -14.19 -18.42
N GLY A 70 -4.96 -14.78 -18.02
CA GLY A 70 -4.77 -16.24 -18.03
C GLY A 70 -4.61 -16.84 -19.44
N GLU A 71 -4.29 -16.02 -20.44
CA GLU A 71 -4.14 -16.44 -21.85
C GLU A 71 -2.73 -16.98 -22.16
N ALA A 72 -1.78 -16.78 -21.25
CA ALA A 72 -0.40 -17.24 -21.42
C ALA A 72 -0.30 -18.77 -21.25
N ARG A 73 -0.08 -19.48 -22.36
CA ARG A 73 0.05 -20.95 -22.36
C ARG A 73 1.38 -21.47 -21.82
N ARG A 74 2.45 -20.69 -21.98
CA ARG A 74 3.80 -21.04 -21.53
C ARG A 74 4.33 -19.90 -20.67
N ILE A 75 4.81 -20.25 -19.49
CA ILE A 75 5.34 -19.32 -18.49
C ILE A 75 6.69 -19.87 -18.07
N GLU A 76 7.73 -19.07 -18.26
CA GLU A 76 9.09 -19.48 -17.88
C GLU A 76 9.24 -19.40 -16.35
N TRP A 77 10.13 -20.24 -15.80
CA TRP A 77 10.39 -20.25 -14.35
C TRP A 77 10.88 -18.88 -13.83
N ASP A 78 11.73 -18.20 -14.60
CA ASP A 78 12.27 -16.88 -14.23
C ASP A 78 11.14 -15.84 -14.13
N GLU A 79 10.12 -15.91 -15.00
CA GLU A 79 8.95 -15.02 -14.93
C GLU A 79 8.15 -15.27 -13.63
N ILE A 80 8.03 -16.52 -13.19
CA ILE A 80 7.36 -16.86 -11.94
C ILE A 80 8.15 -16.29 -10.75
N MET A 81 9.47 -16.44 -10.76
CA MET A 81 10.33 -15.91 -9.70
C MET A 81 10.27 -14.38 -9.60
N ASP A 82 10.25 -13.69 -10.75
CA ASP A 82 10.05 -12.24 -10.80
C ASP A 82 8.71 -11.84 -10.16
N LEU A 83 7.63 -12.55 -10.50
CA LEU A 83 6.30 -12.30 -9.94
C LEU A 83 6.25 -12.55 -8.43
N VAL A 84 6.88 -13.61 -7.93
CA VAL A 84 7.00 -13.90 -6.49
C VAL A 84 7.69 -12.73 -5.79
N ALA A 85 8.84 -12.29 -6.31
CA ALA A 85 9.62 -11.25 -5.67
C ALA A 85 8.92 -9.89 -5.65
N VAL A 86 8.16 -9.56 -6.70
CA VAL A 86 7.32 -8.35 -6.70
C VAL A 86 6.13 -8.50 -5.75
N ALA A 87 5.50 -9.67 -5.68
CA ALA A 87 4.40 -9.92 -4.76
C ALA A 87 4.83 -9.80 -3.29
N GLU A 88 6.01 -10.33 -2.93
CA GLU A 88 6.58 -10.18 -1.60
C GLU A 88 6.91 -8.72 -1.26
N LEU A 89 7.45 -7.96 -2.22
CA LEU A 89 7.71 -6.54 -2.03
C LEU A 89 6.43 -5.74 -1.74
N GLN A 90 5.33 -6.06 -2.42
CA GLN A 90 4.05 -5.38 -2.18
C GLN A 90 3.46 -5.75 -0.83
N GLU A 91 3.56 -7.01 -0.42
CA GLU A 91 3.10 -7.43 0.90
C GLU A 91 3.92 -6.72 2.00
N ALA A 92 5.25 -6.67 1.86
CA ALA A 92 6.11 -5.94 2.79
C ALA A 92 5.75 -4.45 2.89
N ARG A 93 5.43 -3.80 1.76
CA ARG A 93 4.96 -2.41 1.73
C ARG A 93 3.63 -2.25 2.46
N ARG A 94 2.70 -3.18 2.26
CA ARG A 94 1.41 -3.19 2.93
C ARG A 94 1.57 -3.35 4.45
N SER A 95 2.32 -4.36 4.89
CA SER A 95 2.57 -4.59 6.32
C SER A 95 3.27 -3.39 6.96
N HIS A 96 4.19 -2.74 6.24
CA HIS A 96 4.82 -1.51 6.71
C HIS A 96 3.83 -0.35 6.84
N ALA A 97 2.94 -0.17 5.86
CA ALA A 97 1.91 0.87 5.93
C ALA A 97 0.94 0.64 7.10
N GLU A 98 0.56 -0.61 7.35
CA GLU A 98 -0.28 -1.00 8.50
C GLU A 98 0.43 -0.71 9.83
N TYR A 99 1.72 -1.05 9.94
CA TYR A 99 2.53 -0.72 11.12
C TYR A 99 2.66 0.80 11.35
N VAL A 100 2.88 1.57 10.29
CA VAL A 100 2.93 3.04 10.36
C VAL A 100 1.58 3.62 10.79
N ALA A 101 0.47 3.09 10.29
CA ALA A 101 -0.86 3.53 10.68
C ALA A 101 -1.15 3.25 12.17
N GLU A 102 -0.79 2.07 12.67
CA GLU A 102 -1.00 1.70 14.07
C GLU A 102 -0.11 2.53 15.01
N THR A 103 1.17 2.72 14.66
CA THR A 103 2.07 3.57 15.45
C THR A 103 1.60 5.03 15.47
N ALA A 104 1.10 5.55 14.35
CA ALA A 104 0.49 6.89 14.29
C ALA A 104 -0.77 6.98 15.18
N ARG A 105 -1.61 5.94 15.20
CA ARG A 105 -2.79 5.87 16.06
C ARG A 105 -2.43 5.90 17.54
N VAL A 106 -1.46 5.08 17.97
CA VAL A 106 -0.98 5.04 19.36
C VAL A 106 -0.36 6.38 19.75
N ALA A 107 0.44 6.98 18.87
CA ALA A 107 1.03 8.30 19.09
C ALA A 107 -0.06 9.38 19.26
N ALA A 108 -1.10 9.37 18.42
CA ALA A 108 -2.21 10.31 18.51
C ALA A 108 -3.00 10.17 19.82
N LEU A 109 -3.26 8.93 20.27
CA LEU A 109 -3.92 8.69 21.56
C LEU A 109 -3.08 9.19 22.74
N ARG A 110 -1.76 9.01 22.68
CA ARG A 110 -0.85 9.53 23.71
C ARG A 110 -0.88 11.05 23.76
N VAL A 111 -0.78 11.71 22.61
CA VAL A 111 -0.89 13.18 22.53
C VAL A 111 -2.24 13.65 23.07
N ALA A 112 -3.33 13.00 22.69
CA ALA A 112 -4.66 13.32 23.21
C ALA A 112 -4.74 13.19 24.74
N ALA A 113 -4.21 12.10 25.30
CA ALA A 113 -4.16 11.89 26.75
C ALA A 113 -3.32 12.95 27.47
N GLU A 114 -2.15 13.31 26.93
CA GLU A 114 -1.29 14.37 27.46
C GLU A 114 -2.00 15.74 27.39
N THR A 115 -2.70 16.05 26.29
CA THR A 115 -3.49 17.29 26.18
C THR A 115 -4.66 17.34 27.16
N LEU A 116 -5.32 16.21 27.44
CA LEU A 116 -6.36 16.10 28.47
C LEU A 116 -5.80 16.30 29.87
N ALA A 117 -4.63 15.72 30.17
CA ALA A 117 -3.96 15.88 31.46
C ALA A 117 -3.51 17.33 31.71
N LEU A 118 -3.05 18.03 30.67
CA LEU A 118 -2.66 19.45 30.74
C LEU A 118 -3.87 20.40 30.66
N GLY A 119 -4.96 19.98 30.03
CA GLY A 119 -6.20 20.73 29.81
C GLY A 119 -7.29 20.52 30.87
N GLY A 120 -7.00 19.80 31.96
CA GLY A 120 -7.88 19.68 33.14
C GLY A 120 -7.99 20.96 33.98
N ALA A 121 -7.46 22.09 33.51
CA ALA A 121 -7.80 23.41 34.02
C ALA A 121 -9.01 23.94 33.25
N ASP A 122 -10.19 23.86 33.86
CA ASP A 122 -11.42 24.49 33.40
C ASP A 122 -11.15 25.91 32.87
N PRO A 123 -11.48 26.25 31.61
CA PRO A 123 -11.53 27.65 31.18
C PRO A 123 -12.65 28.45 31.87
N ALA A 124 -13.42 27.83 32.78
CA ALA A 124 -14.43 28.47 33.60
C ALA A 124 -13.90 29.12 34.89
N CYS A 125 -12.65 28.83 35.32
CA CYS A 125 -12.05 29.39 36.52
C CYS A 125 -11.04 30.49 36.17
N GLY A 126 -11.53 31.71 35.92
CA GLY A 126 -10.66 32.87 35.69
C GLY A 126 -11.35 34.24 35.73
N ARG A 127 -12.57 34.35 36.24
CA ARG A 127 -13.19 35.65 36.56
C ARG A 127 -14.37 35.53 37.53
N CYS A 128 -14.08 35.14 38.77
CA CYS A 128 -15.04 35.25 39.86
C CYS A 128 -14.32 35.69 41.14
N ASP A 129 -13.86 36.94 41.15
CA ASP A 129 -13.64 37.70 42.38
C ASP A 129 -14.23 39.11 42.17
N GLY A 130 -15.47 39.30 42.62
CA GLY A 130 -15.90 40.60 43.18
C GLY A 130 -16.01 40.44 44.70
N PRO A 131 -16.35 41.46 45.51
CA PRO A 131 -16.72 42.83 45.17
C PRO A 131 -16.11 43.91 46.10
N LEU A 132 -15.73 45.09 45.59
CA LEU A 132 -15.68 46.33 46.38
C LEU A 132 -16.12 47.48 45.46
N ALA A 133 -17.39 47.89 45.52
CA ALA A 133 -17.87 48.93 46.42
C ALA A 133 -17.26 50.32 46.11
N GLY A 134 -18.07 51.16 45.45
CA GLY A 134 -18.09 52.60 45.71
C GLY A 134 -17.25 53.49 44.80
N ALA A 135 -17.87 54.11 43.79
CA ALA A 135 -17.97 55.57 43.73
C ALA A 135 -18.95 55.99 42.63
N ARG A 136 -20.04 56.62 43.09
CA ARG A 136 -20.98 57.37 42.27
C ARG A 136 -20.26 58.59 41.68
N ALA A 137 -20.56 58.95 40.43
CA ALA A 137 -21.02 60.29 40.05
C ALA A 137 -21.10 60.42 38.50
N SER A 138 -22.32 60.35 37.98
CA SER A 138 -22.80 61.28 36.95
C SER A 138 -22.72 62.73 37.51
N PRO A 139 -22.79 63.85 36.75
CA PRO A 139 -23.23 64.02 35.36
C PRO A 139 -22.26 64.93 34.55
N ARG A 140 -22.46 65.31 33.28
CA ARG A 140 -23.50 66.23 32.79
C ARG A 140 -23.27 66.50 31.30
N ASP A 141 -24.38 66.70 30.61
CA ASP A 141 -24.49 67.23 29.25
C ASP A 141 -23.72 68.54 29.03
N ALA A 142 -23.17 68.69 27.82
CA ALA A 142 -23.09 69.94 27.07
C ALA A 142 -22.97 69.60 25.57
#